data_AF-A0A100WQI5-F1
#
_entry.id   AF-A0A100WQI5-F1
#
_cell.length_a   1.000
_cell.length_b   1.000
_cell.length_c   1.000
_cell.angle_alpha   90.00
_cell.angle_beta   90.00
_cell.angle_gamma   90.00
#
_symmetry.space_group_name_H-M   'P 1'
#
loop_
_entity.id
_entity.type
_entity.pdbx_description
1 polymer ?
#
loop_
_entity_poly.entity_id
_entity_poly.type
_entity_poly.pdbx_seq_one_letter_code
_entity_poly.pdbx_strand_id
1 'polypeptide(L)' 'MAELKLGYKASAEQFAPRELVELAVLAEAAGMDSAT' A
#
# COMPACT_ATOMS: atom_id res chain seq x y z
N MET A 1 -18.16 -18.01 -3.65
CA MET A 1 -18.07 -16.54 -3.80
C MET A 1 -16.60 -16.17 -3.69
N ALA A 2 -16.10 -15.28 -4.53
CA ALA A 2 -14.71 -14.82 -4.42
C ALA A 2 -14.60 -13.82 -3.26
N GLU A 3 -13.54 -13.91 -2.48
CA GLU A 3 -13.23 -12.98 -1.40
C GLU A 3 -12.83 -11.61 -1.98
N LEU A 4 -13.37 -10.52 -1.42
CA LEU A 4 -13.02 -9.16 -1.83
C LEU A 4 -11.65 -8.80 -1.26
N LYS A 5 -10.75 -8.32 -2.12
CA LYS A 5 -9.41 -7.86 -1.74
C LYS A 5 -9.29 -6.34 -1.86
N LEU A 6 -8.63 -5.71 -0.90
CA LEU A 6 -8.39 -4.27 -0.85
C LEU A 6 -6.87 -4.02 -0.91
N GLY A 7 -6.44 -3.19 -1.86
CA GLY A 7 -5.05 -2.77 -2.00
C GLY A 7 -4.85 -1.28 -1.73
N TYR A 8 -3.63 -0.92 -1.37
CA TYR A 8 -3.20 0.46 -1.19
C TYR A 8 -2.27 0.90 -2.31
N LYS A 9 -2.54 2.07 -2.90
CA LYS A 9 -1.71 2.65 -3.97
C LYS A 9 -1.09 3.95 -3.51
N ALA A 10 0.22 3.94 -3.28
CA ALA A 10 0.96 5.15 -2.95
C ALA A 10 1.43 5.84 -4.23
N SER A 11 1.21 7.15 -4.35
CA SER A 11 1.63 7.88 -5.56
C SER A 11 3.12 8.21 -5.52
N ALA A 12 3.90 7.63 -6.44
CA ALA A 12 5.30 7.97 -6.62
C ALA A 12 5.53 9.43 -7.08
N GLU A 13 4.49 10.11 -7.58
CA GLU A 13 4.55 11.54 -7.91
C GLU A 13 4.39 12.44 -6.67
N GLN A 14 3.91 11.88 -5.56
CA GLN A 14 3.63 12.64 -4.33
C GLN A 14 4.64 12.37 -3.22
N PHE A 15 5.31 11.22 -3.22
CA PHE A 15 6.16 10.76 -2.12
C PHE A 15 7.56 10.40 -2.60
N ALA A 16 8.57 10.70 -1.77
CA ALA A 16 9.94 10.29 -2.04
C ALA A 16 10.10 8.76 -1.90
N PRO A 17 11.17 8.15 -2.48
CA PRO A 17 11.32 6.70 -2.48
C PRO A 17 11.31 6.04 -1.10
N ARG A 18 11.88 6.67 -0.07
CA ARG A 18 11.82 6.15 1.31
C ARG A 18 10.38 6.18 1.85
N GLU A 19 9.66 7.28 1.65
CA GLU A 19 8.28 7.41 2.11
C GLU A 19 7.37 6.37 1.46
N LEU A 20 7.57 6.06 0.17
CA LEU A 20 6.84 4.98 -0.51
C LEU A 20 7.05 3.62 0.18
N VAL A 21 8.27 3.32 0.61
CA VAL A 21 8.57 2.08 1.34
C VAL A 21 7.87 2.07 2.69
N GLU A 22 7.95 3.16 3.45
CA GLU A 22 7.28 3.23 4.76
C GLU A 22 5.75 3.15 4.62
N LEU A 23 5.18 3.76 3.58
CA LEU A 23 3.75 3.66 3.26
C LEU A 23 3.33 2.24 2.89
N ALA A 24 4.17 1.48 2.18
CA ALA A 24 3.91 0.07 1.90
C ALA A 24 3.91 -0.79 3.18
N VAL A 25 4.86 -0.54 4.10
CA VAL A 25 4.90 -1.19 5.42
C VAL A 25 3.66 -0.85 6.24
N LEU A 26 3.23 0.42 6.22
CA LEU A 26 2.00 0.84 6.90
C LEU A 26 0.74 0.21 6.30
N ALA A 27 0.69 0.04 4.97
CA ALA A 27 -0.43 -0.63 4.30
C ALA A 27 -0.55 -2.09 4.73
N GLU A 28 0.57 -2.81 4.84
CA GLU A 28 0.60 -4.17 5.37
C GLU A 28 0.15 -4.21 6.84
N ALA A 29 0.68 -3.33 7.69
CA ALA A 29 0.28 -3.23 9.09
C ALA A 29 -1.21 -2.88 9.27
N ALA A 30 -1.81 -2.16 8.31
CA ALA A 30 -3.23 -1.82 8.28
C ALA A 30 -4.13 -2.91 7.68
N GLY A 31 -3.56 -4.05 7.24
CA GLY A 31 -4.30 -5.19 6.72
C GLY A 31 -4.71 -5.10 5.25
N MET A 32 -3.98 -4.34 4.43
CA MET A 32 -4.19 -4.31 2.97
C MET A 32 -3.61 -5.58 2.33
N ASP A 33 -4.31 -6.11 1.32
CA ASP A 33 -3.90 -7.32 0.59
C ASP A 33 -2.73 -7.07 -0.37
N SER A 34 -2.49 -5.82 -0.75
CA SER A 34 -1.41 -5.42 -1.66
C SER A 34 -1.06 -3.95 -1.48
N ALA A 35 0.20 -3.60 -1.79
CA ALA A 35 0.68 -2.22 -1.84
C ALA A 35 1.46 -2.00 -3.15
N THR A 36 1.17 -0.90 -3.86
CA THR A 36 1.83 -0.55 -5.15
C THR A 36 2.13 0.93 -5.26
#